data_AF-A0A2E1WEJ9-F1
#
_entry.id   AF-A0A2E1WEJ9-F1
#
_cell.length_a   1.000
_cell.length_b   1.000
_cell.length_c   1.000
_cell.angle_alpha   90.00
_cell.angle_beta   90.00
_cell.angle_gamma   90.00
#
_symmetry.space_group_name_H-M   'P 1'
#
loop_
_entity.id
_entity.type
_entity.pdbx_description
1 polymer ?
#
loop_
_entity_poly.entity_id
_entity_poly.type
_entity_poly.pdbx_seq_one_letter_code
_entity_poly.pdbx_strand_id
1 'polypeptide(L)'
;MHYNIYFIGALLALIGGAFSFYFNGVYYGKILPHQFWIPRICQMDSNQCTSIVETKYGKIFGVPNAQLGRYFLFGYSLTLAGVPFNLVDPLIPLFIGGLTIFLGIYLVYGLIRLKTPCSICLTIHVLNAVIFIIQLI
;
A
#
# COMPACT_ATOMS: atom_id res chain seq x y z
N MET A 1 -13.25 -20.12 10.32
CA MET A 1 -13.51 -18.71 9.96
C MET A 1 -12.24 -17.87 9.94
N HIS A 2 -11.33 -17.97 10.92
CA HIS A 2 -10.08 -17.19 10.94
C HIS A 2 -9.20 -17.33 9.70
N TYR A 3 -9.05 -18.53 9.12
CA TYR A 3 -8.21 -18.71 7.92
C TYR A 3 -8.64 -17.90 6.70
N ASN A 4 -9.94 -17.73 6.48
CA ASN A 4 -10.47 -16.97 5.34
C ASN A 4 -10.08 -15.49 5.44
N ILE A 5 -10.02 -14.95 6.66
CA ILE A 5 -9.66 -13.56 6.92
C ILE A 5 -8.21 -13.29 6.51
N TYR A 6 -7.29 -14.20 6.84
CA TYR A 6 -5.89 -14.08 6.45
C TYR A 6 -5.69 -14.17 4.93
N PHE A 7 -6.41 -15.05 4.23
CA PHE A 7 -6.37 -15.11 2.76
C PHE A 7 -6.94 -13.84 2.12
N ILE A 8 -8.05 -13.31 2.63
CA ILE A 8 -8.62 -12.04 2.17
C ILE A 8 -7.60 -10.92 2.39
N GLY A 9 -7.00 -10.84 3.58
CA GLY A 9 -5.94 -9.87 3.89
C GLY A 9 -4.75 -9.99 2.94
N ALA A 10 -4.29 -11.21 2.66
CA ALA A 10 -3.19 -11.47 1.75
C ALA A 10 -3.49 -10.99 0.32
N LEU A 11 -4.72 -11.19 -0.17
CA LEU A 11 -5.16 -10.69 -1.47
C LEU A 11 -5.22 -9.16 -1.51
N LEU A 12 -5.77 -8.53 -0.47
CA LEU A 12 -5.82 -7.08 -0.37
C LEU A 12 -4.40 -6.47 -0.31
N ALA A 13 -3.48 -7.11 0.41
CA ALA A 13 -2.08 -6.70 0.46
C ALA A 13 -1.40 -6.82 -0.92
N LEU A 14 -1.68 -7.88 -1.69
CA LEU A 14 -1.20 -8.00 -3.07
C LEU A 14 -1.76 -6.89 -3.97
N ILE A 15 -3.04 -6.56 -3.84
CA ILE A 15 -3.66 -5.47 -4.59
C ILE A 15 -2.97 -4.14 -4.25
N GLY A 16 -2.72 -3.86 -2.97
CA GLY A 16 -1.96 -2.68 -2.54
C GLY A 16 -0.52 -2.66 -3.09
N GLY A 17 0.13 -3.83 -3.13
CA GLY A 17 1.45 -4.01 -3.74
C GLY A 17 1.44 -3.76 -5.26
N ALA A 18 0.39 -4.22 -5.95
CA ALA A 18 0.19 -3.98 -7.37
C ALA A 18 -0.06 -2.48 -7.67
N PHE A 19 -0.81 -1.78 -6.83
CA PHE A 19 -0.95 -0.33 -6.93
C PHE A 19 0.37 0.41 -6.67
N SER A 20 1.18 -0.06 -5.72
CA SER A 20 2.52 0.50 -5.49
C SER A 20 3.46 0.26 -6.69
N PHE A 21 3.37 -0.92 -7.31
CA PHE A 21 4.08 -1.23 -8.56
C PHE A 21 3.65 -0.31 -9.71
N TYR A 22 2.34 -0.16 -9.90
CA TYR A 22 1.76 0.73 -10.92
C TYR A 22 2.21 2.17 -10.72
N PHE A 23 2.08 2.71 -9.50
CA PHE A 23 2.50 4.06 -9.18
C PHE A 23 3.98 4.28 -9.51
N ASN A 24 4.83 3.34 -9.10
CA ASN A 24 6.25 3.42 -9.36
C ASN A 24 6.58 3.30 -10.87
N GLY A 25 5.85 2.44 -11.59
CA GLY A 25 6.00 2.29 -13.04
C GLY A 25 5.64 3.56 -13.80
N VAL A 26 4.56 4.25 -13.39
CA VAL A 26 4.17 5.55 -13.96
C VAL A 26 5.19 6.64 -13.62
N TYR A 27 5.64 6.71 -12.36
CA TYR A 27 6.65 7.69 -11.93
C TYR A 27 7.96 7.59 -12.72
N TYR A 28 8.45 6.37 -12.98
CA TYR A 28 9.66 6.17 -13.80
C TYR A 28 9.40 6.16 -15.32
N GLY A 29 8.19 6.49 -15.77
CA GLY A 29 7.84 6.52 -17.20
C GLY A 29 7.82 5.14 -17.89
N LYS A 30 7.77 4.05 -17.12
CA LYS A 30 7.73 2.66 -17.63
C LYS A 30 6.31 2.18 -17.95
N ILE A 31 5.30 2.80 -17.36
CA ILE A 31 3.89 2.46 -17.52
C ILE A 31 3.12 3.75 -17.84
N LEU A 32 2.18 3.68 -18.78
CA LEU A 32 1.31 4.82 -19.08
C LEU A 32 0.34 5.08 -17.91
N PRO A 33 0.04 6.34 -17.54
CA PRO A 33 -0.90 6.65 -16.45
C PRO A 33 -2.33 6.17 -16.67
N HIS A 34 -2.70 5.79 -17.90
CA HIS A 34 -4.00 5.24 -18.21
C HIS A 34 -3.85 3.74 -18.50
N GLN A 35 -4.30 2.91 -17.57
CA GLN A 35 -4.26 1.44 -17.69
C GLN A 35 -5.68 0.87 -17.50
N PHE A 36 -6.04 -0.11 -18.32
CA PHE A 36 -7.38 -0.70 -18.31
C PHE A 36 -7.71 -1.45 -17.01
N TRP A 37 -6.70 -2.02 -16.35
CA TRP A 37 -6.83 -2.81 -15.12
C TRP A 37 -6.81 -1.95 -13.85
N ILE A 38 -6.61 -0.62 -13.98
CA ILE A 38 -6.65 0.33 -12.87
C ILE A 38 -7.98 1.10 -12.92
N PRO A 39 -8.78 1.12 -11.82
CA PRO A 39 -10.02 1.90 -11.77
C PRO A 39 -9.78 3.36 -12.11
N ARG A 40 -10.69 4.01 -12.86
CA ARG A 40 -10.54 5.41 -13.30
C ARG A 40 -10.22 6.38 -12.16
N ILE A 41 -10.85 6.20 -10.99
CA ILE A 41 -10.61 7.02 -9.79
C ILE A 41 -9.19 6.87 -9.21
N CYS A 42 -8.51 5.76 -9.53
CA CYS A 42 -7.16 5.42 -9.09
C CYS A 42 -6.13 5.56 -10.24
N GLN A 43 -6.50 6.11 -11.39
CA GLN A 43 -5.52 6.42 -12.42
C GLN A 43 -4.70 7.66 -12.01
N MET A 44 -3.41 7.69 -12.36
CA MET A 44 -2.57 8.82 -11.97
C MET A 44 -2.84 9.96 -12.94
N ASP A 45 -3.25 11.11 -12.42
CA ASP A 45 -3.01 12.35 -13.15
C ASP A 45 -1.51 12.66 -13.03
N SER A 46 -0.81 12.55 -14.16
CA SER A 46 0.64 12.43 -14.26
C SER A 46 1.43 13.54 -13.56
N ASN A 47 0.82 14.70 -13.29
CA ASN A 47 1.50 15.84 -12.66
C ASN A 47 1.27 15.94 -11.15
N GLN A 48 0.09 15.57 -10.64
CA GLN A 48 -0.23 15.79 -9.23
C GLN A 48 0.34 14.68 -8.33
N CYS A 49 0.17 13.42 -8.73
CA CYS A 49 0.58 12.28 -7.90
C CYS A 49 2.10 12.07 -7.88
N THR A 50 2.78 12.34 -9.00
CA THR A 50 4.23 12.18 -9.14
C THR A 50 5.01 13.23 -8.36
N SER A 51 4.49 14.46 -8.26
CA SER A 51 5.12 15.55 -7.50
C SER A 51 5.30 15.22 -6.01
N ILE A 52 4.46 14.34 -5.45
CA ILE A 52 4.55 13.88 -4.06
C ILE A 52 5.86 13.14 -3.81
N VAL A 53 6.34 12.37 -4.79
CA VAL A 53 7.56 11.56 -4.65
C VAL A 53 8.77 12.46 -4.42
N GLU A 54 8.80 13.65 -5.00
CA GLU A 54 9.91 14.60 -4.81
C GLU A 54 9.89 15.32 -3.46
N THR A 55 8.84 15.13 -2.66
CA THR A 55 8.75 15.76 -1.34
C THR A 55 9.42 14.92 -0.26
N LYS A 56 9.71 15.55 0.89
CA LYS A 56 10.18 14.85 2.09
C LYS A 56 9.23 13.76 2.58
N TYR A 57 7.94 13.85 2.24
CA TYR A 57 6.94 12.85 2.62
C TYR A 57 6.91 11.68 1.63
N GLY A 58 7.35 11.88 0.38
CA GLY A 58 7.36 10.86 -0.67
C GLY A 58 8.56 9.91 -0.63
N LYS A 59 9.57 10.21 0.19
CA LYS A 59 10.78 9.40 0.36
C LYS A 59 11.02 9.06 1.83
N ILE A 60 11.24 7.79 2.12
CA ILE A 60 11.75 7.31 3.42
C ILE A 60 13.19 6.86 3.19
N PHE A 61 14.14 7.42 3.95
CA PHE A 61 15.59 7.22 3.75
C PHE A 61 16.06 7.46 2.31
N GLY A 62 15.45 8.43 1.61
CA GLY A 62 15.79 8.75 0.20
C GLY A 62 15.17 7.82 -0.85
N VAL A 63 14.50 6.74 -0.43
CA VAL A 63 13.83 5.79 -1.33
C VAL A 63 12.35 6.17 -1.48
N PRO A 64 11.79 6.22 -2.70
CA PRO A 64 10.38 6.46 -2.91
C PRO A 64 9.50 5.48 -2.12
N ASN A 65 8.50 5.99 -1.42
CA ASN A 65 7.60 5.15 -0.60
C ASN A 65 6.86 4.12 -1.44
N ALA A 66 6.51 4.44 -2.69
CA ALA A 66 5.89 3.49 -3.60
C ALA A 66 6.82 2.31 -3.97
N GLN A 67 8.14 2.55 -4.00
CA GLN A 67 9.10 1.48 -4.21
C GLN A 67 9.21 0.58 -2.97
N LEU A 68 9.30 1.17 -1.78
CA LEU A 68 9.30 0.42 -0.51
C LEU A 68 7.99 -0.36 -0.34
N GLY A 69 6.86 0.30 -0.58
CA GLY A 69 5.51 -0.26 -0.46
C GLY A 69 5.31 -1.49 -1.33
N ARG A 70 5.88 -1.53 -2.54
CA ARG A 70 5.82 -2.72 -3.41
C ARG A 70 6.40 -3.96 -2.73
N TYR A 71 7.64 -3.88 -2.25
CA TYR A 71 8.31 -5.02 -1.61
C TYR A 71 7.69 -5.34 -0.26
N PHE A 72 7.36 -4.31 0.50
CA PHE A 72 6.78 -4.44 1.82
C PHE A 72 5.39 -5.10 1.77
N LEU A 73 4.49 -4.64 0.90
CA LEU A 73 3.14 -5.20 0.78
C LEU A 73 3.14 -6.60 0.17
N PHE A 74 4.09 -6.90 -0.72
CA PHE A 74 4.31 -8.27 -1.19
C PHE A 74 4.75 -9.19 -0.05
N GLY A 75 5.75 -8.79 0.73
CA GLY A 75 6.16 -9.54 1.92
C GLY A 75 5.03 -9.67 2.95
N TYR A 76 4.24 -8.61 3.14
CA TYR A 76 3.10 -8.61 4.05
C TYR A 76 2.04 -9.62 3.60
N SER A 77 1.72 -9.66 2.31
CA SER A 77 0.84 -10.69 1.75
C SER A 77 1.34 -12.10 2.04
N LEU A 78 2.63 -12.38 1.86
CA LEU A 78 3.20 -13.70 2.16
C LEU A 78 3.07 -14.06 3.64
N THR A 79 3.30 -13.10 4.56
CA THR A 79 3.11 -13.35 6.00
C THR A 79 1.66 -13.68 6.33
N LEU A 80 0.70 -12.95 5.75
CA LEU A 80 -0.74 -13.20 5.92
C LEU A 80 -1.11 -14.58 5.34
N ALA A 81 -0.64 -14.92 4.14
CA ALA A 81 -0.91 -16.21 3.51
C ALA A 81 -0.24 -17.39 4.25
N GLY A 82 0.85 -17.15 4.99
CA GLY A 82 1.55 -18.17 5.77
C GLY A 82 0.85 -18.56 7.08
N VAL A 83 0.03 -17.69 7.65
CA VAL A 83 -0.68 -17.96 8.92
C VAL A 83 -1.59 -19.19 8.82
N PRO A 84 -2.46 -19.35 7.80
CA PRO A 84 -3.28 -20.55 7.66
C PRO A 84 -2.54 -21.88 7.57
N PHE A 85 -1.29 -21.86 7.14
CA PHE A 85 -0.44 -23.04 7.04
C PHE A 85 0.43 -23.27 8.28
N ASN A 86 0.25 -22.47 9.35
CA ASN A 86 1.10 -22.46 10.55
C ASN A 86 2.58 -22.19 10.25
N LEU A 87 2.89 -21.51 9.14
CA LEU A 87 4.25 -21.12 8.78
C LEU A 87 4.69 -19.82 9.48
N VAL A 88 3.71 -19.01 9.89
CA VAL A 88 3.91 -17.67 10.47
C VAL A 88 2.97 -17.50 11.65
N ASP A 89 3.49 -16.99 12.76
CA ASP A 89 2.67 -16.64 13.93
C ASP A 89 1.76 -15.44 13.61
N PRO A 90 0.45 -15.47 13.92
CA PRO A 90 -0.50 -14.38 13.73
C PRO A 90 -0.07 -13.00 14.28
N LEU A 91 0.77 -12.98 15.33
CA LEU A 91 1.29 -11.74 15.91
C LEU A 91 2.22 -10.98 14.95
N ILE A 92 2.90 -11.68 14.05
CA ILE A 92 3.81 -11.09 13.07
C ILE A 92 3.05 -10.18 12.09
N PRO A 93 2.06 -10.68 11.30
CA PRO A 93 1.30 -9.81 10.41
C PRO A 93 0.47 -8.76 11.15
N LEU A 94 0.05 -9.02 12.39
CA LEU A 94 -0.61 -8.01 13.22
C LEU A 94 0.33 -6.84 13.55
N PHE A 95 1.57 -7.12 13.96
CA PHE A 95 2.58 -6.10 14.24
C PHE A 95 2.95 -5.32 12.97
N ILE A 96 3.15 -6.03 11.85
CA ILE A 96 3.37 -5.41 10.54
C ILE A 96 2.21 -4.48 10.18
N GLY A 97 0.97 -4.93 10.38
CA GLY A 97 -0.25 -4.15 10.18
C GLY A 97 -0.25 -2.88 11.02
N GLY A 98 -0.02 -2.98 12.33
CA GLY A 98 0.06 -1.82 13.22
C GLY A 98 1.11 -0.79 12.77
N LEU A 99 2.29 -1.26 12.35
CA LEU A 99 3.34 -0.40 11.80
C LEU A 99 2.89 0.29 10.51
N THR A 100 2.17 -0.41 9.62
CA THR A 100 1.61 0.21 8.40
C THR A 100 0.59 1.29 8.68
N ILE A 101 -0.25 1.13 9.71
CA ILE A 101 -1.21 2.14 10.12
C ILE A 101 -0.51 3.38 10.64
N PHE A 102 0.48 3.18 11.53
CA PHE A 102 1.26 4.28 12.08
C PHE A 102 1.96 5.09 10.98
N LEU A 103 2.67 4.42 10.05
CA LEU A 103 3.28 5.09 8.91
C LEU A 103 2.24 5.69 7.96
N GLY A 104 1.12 5.02 7.76
CA GLY A 104 0.04 5.49 6.91
C GLY A 104 -0.56 6.81 7.39
N ILE A 105 -0.78 6.96 8.69
CA ILE A 105 -1.25 8.21 9.30
C ILE A 105 -0.28 9.36 8.99
N TYR A 106 1.02 9.12 9.15
CA TYR A 106 2.06 10.12 8.84
C TYR A 106 2.04 10.53 7.36
N LEU A 107 1.90 9.57 6.45
CA LEU A 107 1.90 9.82 5.01
C LEU A 107 0.62 10.51 4.53
N VAL A 108 -0.55 10.10 5.04
CA VAL A 108 -1.83 10.77 4.78
C VAL A 108 -1.81 12.21 5.29
N TYR A 109 -1.25 12.44 6.49
CA TYR A 109 -1.02 13.80 6.98
C TYR A 109 -0.16 14.62 6.01
N GLY A 110 0.91 14.02 5.46
CA GLY A 110 1.73 14.63 4.41
C GLY A 110 0.93 15.03 3.16
N LEU A 111 0.04 14.16 2.67
CA LEU A 111 -0.84 14.45 1.52
C LEU A 111 -1.73 15.67 1.76
N ILE A 112 -2.33 15.77 2.95
CA ILE A 112 -3.18 16.90 3.36
C ILE A 112 -2.34 18.18 3.42
N ARG A 113 -1.14 18.11 4.00
CA ARG A 113 -0.23 19.26 4.15
C ARG A 113 0.29 19.78 2.81
N LEU A 114 0.49 18.90 1.84
CA LEU A 114 0.94 19.23 0.48
C LEU A 114 -0.21 19.68 -0.44
N LYS A 115 -1.47 19.53 -0.03
CA LYS A 115 -2.67 19.79 -0.85
C LYS A 115 -2.70 19.03 -2.18
N THR A 116 -2.09 17.85 -2.19
CA THR A 116 -1.99 16.95 -3.36
C THR A 116 -2.74 15.65 -3.04
N PRO A 117 -4.07 15.58 -3.24
CA PRO A 117 -4.82 14.37 -2.98
C PRO A 117 -4.43 13.31 -4.02
N CYS A 118 -3.65 12.30 -3.61
CA CYS A 118 -3.35 11.14 -4.44
C CYS A 118 -4.33 10.02 -4.10
N SER A 119 -5.27 9.76 -5.01
CA SER A 119 -6.27 8.70 -4.85
C SER A 119 -5.64 7.33 -4.62
N ILE A 120 -4.57 6.99 -5.35
CA ILE A 120 -3.89 5.69 -5.20
C ILE A 120 -3.28 5.54 -3.81
N CYS A 121 -2.56 6.55 -3.33
CA CYS A 121 -1.96 6.50 -2.00
C CYS A 121 -3.04 6.33 -0.94
N LEU A 122 -4.15 7.09 -1.06
CA LEU A 122 -5.28 6.97 -0.15
C LEU A 122 -5.90 5.57 -0.20
N THR A 123 -6.10 5.00 -1.39
CA THR A 123 -6.61 3.64 -1.56
C THR A 123 -5.69 2.61 -0.89
N ILE A 124 -4.37 2.70 -1.04
CA ILE A 124 -3.43 1.78 -0.38
C ILE A 124 -3.53 1.91 1.15
N HIS A 125 -3.63 3.13 1.69
CA HIS A 125 -3.78 3.33 3.14
C HIS A 125 -5.13 2.80 3.67
N VAL A 126 -6.22 2.96 2.90
CA VAL A 126 -7.52 2.36 3.23
C VAL A 126 -7.43 0.83 3.20
N LEU A 127 -6.78 0.23 2.19
CA LEU A 127 -6.57 -1.21 2.13
C LEU A 127 -5.80 -1.72 3.35
N ASN A 128 -4.71 -1.04 3.74
CA ASN A 128 -3.95 -1.40 4.94
C ASN A 128 -4.79 -1.28 6.23
N ALA A 129 -5.62 -0.25 6.34
CA ALA A 129 -6.56 -0.09 7.46
C ALA A 129 -7.58 -1.25 7.52
N VAL A 130 -8.16 -1.61 6.38
CA VAL A 130 -9.08 -2.75 6.29
C VAL A 130 -8.37 -4.05 6.69
N ILE A 131 -7.18 -4.31 6.14
CA ILE A 131 -6.38 -5.50 6.48
C ILE A 131 -6.09 -5.57 7.98
N PHE A 132 -5.73 -4.45 8.60
CA PHE A 132 -5.48 -4.41 10.04
C PHE A 132 -6.75 -4.67 10.86
N ILE A 133 -7.87 -4.03 10.51
CA ILE A 133 -9.15 -4.19 11.22
C ILE A 133 -9.63 -5.64 11.15
N ILE A 134 -9.58 -6.27 9.98
CA ILE A 134 -10.05 -7.66 9.84
C ILE A 134 -9.20 -8.64 10.68
N GLN A 135 -7.92 -8.35 10.94
CA GLN A 135 -7.06 -9.18 11.80
C GLN A 135 -7.41 -9.08 13.29
N LEU A 136 -8.16 -8.04 13.71
CA LEU A 136 -8.60 -7.87 15.10
C LEU A 136 -9.89 -8.64 15.42
N ILE A 137 -10.52 -9.26 14.41
CA ILE A 137 -11.76 -10.03 14.51
C ILE A 137 -11.44 -11.53 14.59
#